data_AF-A0A7S1EZZ7-F1
#
_entry.id   AF-A0A7S1EZZ7-F1
#
_cell.length_a   1.000
_cell.length_b   1.000
_cell.length_c   1.000
_cell.angle_alpha   90.00
_cell.angle_beta   90.00
_cell.angle_gamma   90.00
#
_symmetry.space_group_name_H-M   'P 1'
#
loop_
_entity.id
_entity.type
_entity.pdbx_description
1 polymer ?
#
loop_
_entity_poly.entity_id
_entity_poly.type
_entity_poly.pdbx_seq_one_letter_code
_entity_poly.pdbx_strand_id
1 'polypeptide(L)'
;VNVEKNFWGSSLSSSHADVQASGKVKVTVPTINLNRLLYETTIPADWVIVKMDIEGAEWDVLPCMAHSSASSNVDALYMEVHPASWGMIGTTPEGLTAAKQVLMAKGVQIPQYFSETL
;
A
#
# COMPACT_ATOMS: atom_id res chain seq x y z
N VAL A 1 -1.44 20.77 7.04
CA VAL A 1 -0.60 20.85 5.83
C VAL A 1 0.59 21.78 6.07
N ASN A 2 1.80 21.23 6.22
CA ASN A 2 3.01 22.00 6.57
C ASN A 2 3.59 22.71 5.31
N VAL A 3 3.52 24.04 5.32
CA VAL A 3 4.02 24.92 4.22
C VAL A 3 5.54 24.75 4.01
N GLU A 4 6.28 24.41 5.06
CA GLU A 4 7.75 24.26 5.02
C GLU A 4 8.21 22.96 4.33
N LYS A 5 7.29 22.05 4.00
CA LYS A 5 7.59 20.72 3.42
C LYS A 5 6.79 20.40 2.17
N ASN A 6 6.31 21.39 1.41
CA ASN A 6 5.49 21.16 0.20
C ASN A 6 4.24 20.32 0.44
N PHE A 7 3.55 20.52 1.57
CA PHE A 7 2.28 19.84 1.83
C PHE A 7 2.41 18.30 1.82
N TRP A 8 3.41 17.72 2.50
CA TRP A 8 3.58 16.26 2.61
C TRP A 8 2.23 15.56 2.83
N GLY A 9 1.84 14.79 1.81
CA GLY A 9 0.46 14.41 1.52
C GLY A 9 0.26 14.31 0.00
N SER A 10 1.00 13.41 -0.65
CA SER A 10 0.86 13.14 -2.09
C SER A 10 0.06 11.86 -2.29
N SER A 11 -1.05 11.95 -3.00
CA SER A 11 -1.86 10.80 -3.39
C SER A 11 -2.07 10.79 -4.89
N LEU A 12 -2.27 9.60 -5.45
CA LEU A 12 -2.70 9.44 -6.84
C LEU A 12 -4.17 9.85 -7.02
N SER A 13 -4.95 9.88 -5.93
CA SER A 13 -6.34 10.28 -5.96
C SER A 13 -6.52 11.78 -5.99
N SER A 14 -7.21 12.26 -7.02
CA SER A 14 -7.58 13.68 -7.11
C SER A 14 -8.54 14.12 -6.01
N SER A 15 -9.22 13.21 -5.31
CA SER A 15 -10.16 13.54 -4.23
C SER A 15 -9.51 13.60 -2.84
N HIS A 16 -8.21 13.25 -2.73
CA HIS A 16 -7.47 13.32 -1.47
C HIS A 16 -7.39 14.75 -0.94
N ALA A 17 -7.52 14.91 0.39
CA ALA A 17 -7.58 16.23 1.03
C ALA A 17 -6.33 17.07 0.75
N ASP A 18 -5.14 16.48 0.87
CA ASP A 18 -3.88 17.18 0.59
C ASP A 18 -3.67 17.49 -0.90
N VAL A 19 -4.23 16.67 -1.81
CA VAL A 19 -4.20 16.96 -3.25
C VAL A 19 -5.08 18.17 -3.57
N GLN A 20 -6.22 18.32 -2.89
CA GLN A 20 -7.04 19.53 -3.01
C GLN A 20 -6.36 20.75 -2.37
N ALA A 21 -5.82 20.60 -1.16
CA ALA A 21 -5.18 21.68 -0.42
C ALA A 21 -3.91 22.22 -1.09
N SER A 22 -3.16 21.36 -1.79
CA SER A 22 -2.00 21.74 -2.59
C SER A 22 -2.35 22.41 -3.93
N GLY A 23 -3.63 22.58 -4.27
CA GLY A 23 -4.05 23.11 -5.56
C GLY A 23 -3.79 22.14 -6.73
N LYS A 24 -3.74 20.83 -6.45
CA LYS A 24 -3.47 19.76 -7.42
C LYS A 24 -2.10 19.91 -8.12
N VAL A 25 -1.13 20.45 -7.41
CA VAL A 25 0.25 20.54 -7.89
C VAL A 25 0.78 19.12 -8.12
N LYS A 26 1.27 18.86 -9.33
CA LYS A 26 1.88 17.58 -9.67
C LYS A 26 3.31 17.55 -9.15
N VAL A 27 3.63 16.49 -8.42
CA VAL A 27 5.00 16.17 -8.01
C VAL A 27 5.44 14.87 -8.66
N THR A 28 6.72 14.76 -8.96
CA THR A 28 7.32 13.49 -9.41
C THR A 28 8.03 12.86 -8.22
N VAL A 29 7.58 11.68 -7.83
CA VAL A 29 8.17 10.90 -6.73
C VAL A 29 8.74 9.61 -7.31
N PRO A 30 10.00 9.26 -7.03
CA PRO A 30 10.51 7.94 -7.38
C PRO A 30 9.69 6.86 -6.68
N THR A 31 9.26 5.85 -7.43
CA THR A 31 8.52 4.70 -6.90
C THR A 31 9.37 3.44 -6.98
N ILE A 32 9.03 2.45 -6.15
CA ILE A 32 9.61 1.11 -6.19
C ILE A 32 8.50 0.08 -6.40
N ASN A 33 8.83 -1.00 -7.11
CA ASN A 33 7.96 -2.16 -7.20
C ASN A 33 8.20 -3.06 -5.97
N LEU A 34 7.20 -3.17 -5.09
CA LEU A 34 7.27 -3.97 -3.87
C LEU A 34 7.58 -5.46 -4.15
N ASN A 35 6.99 -6.05 -5.19
CA ASN A 35 7.24 -7.46 -5.53
C ASN A 35 8.70 -7.68 -5.94
N ARG A 36 9.26 -6.73 -6.70
CA ARG A 36 10.68 -6.75 -7.07
C ARG A 36 11.57 -6.60 -5.84
N LEU A 37 11.26 -5.65 -4.95
CA LEU A 37 12.01 -5.44 -3.72
C LEU A 37 12.04 -6.73 -2.89
N LEU A 38 10.88 -7.35 -2.65
CA LEU A 38 10.79 -8.61 -1.91
C LEU A 38 11.59 -9.72 -2.60
N TYR A 39 11.43 -9.89 -3.92
CA TYR A 39 12.16 -10.92 -4.66
C TYR A 39 13.68 -10.75 -4.60
N GLU A 40 14.18 -9.52 -4.71
CA GLU A 40 15.62 -9.25 -4.78
C GLU A 40 16.30 -9.18 -3.41
N THR A 41 15.55 -8.97 -2.33
CA THR A 41 16.13 -8.63 -1.01
C THR A 41 15.72 -9.55 0.13
N THR A 42 14.86 -10.54 -0.11
CA THR A 42 14.44 -11.49 0.93
C THR A 42 14.56 -12.94 0.48
N ILE A 43 14.77 -13.82 1.45
CA ILE A 43 14.77 -15.27 1.28
C ILE A 43 13.82 -15.93 2.30
N PRO A 44 13.41 -17.19 2.10
CA PRO A 44 12.47 -17.86 3.01
C PRO A 44 12.94 -18.02 4.46
N ALA A 45 14.22 -17.80 4.75
CA ALA A 45 14.77 -17.87 6.10
C ALA A 45 14.70 -16.53 6.86
N ASP A 46 14.40 -15.43 6.17
CA ASP A 46 14.24 -14.13 6.78
C ASP A 46 12.89 -14.02 7.50
N TRP A 47 12.81 -13.10 8.46
CA TRP A 47 11.53 -12.67 9.02
C TRP A 47 11.17 -11.30 8.45
N VAL A 48 10.14 -11.24 7.61
CA VAL A 48 9.80 -10.05 6.83
C VAL A 48 8.44 -9.49 7.28
N ILE A 49 8.47 -8.24 7.73
CA ILE A 49 7.28 -7.47 8.06
C ILE A 49 7.12 -6.34 7.05
N VAL A 50 5.96 -6.29 6.40
CA VAL A 50 5.58 -5.15 5.56
C VAL A 50 4.59 -4.29 6.34
N LYS A 51 4.99 -3.06 6.66
CA LYS A 51 4.07 -2.01 7.10
C LYS A 51 3.66 -1.18 5.89
N MET A 52 2.36 -1.08 5.62
CA MET A 52 1.81 -0.41 4.46
C MET A 52 0.82 0.67 4.88
N ASP A 53 1.21 1.91 4.61
CA ASP A 53 0.40 3.12 4.71
C ASP A 53 0.85 3.99 3.53
N ILE A 54 0.06 3.95 2.45
CA ILE A 54 0.42 4.48 1.13
C ILE A 54 -0.75 5.25 0.49
N GLU A 55 -1.59 5.86 1.32
CA GLU A 55 -2.57 6.89 0.92
C GLU A 55 -3.51 6.48 -0.24
N GLY A 56 -3.98 5.22 -0.22
CA GLY A 56 -4.90 4.65 -1.20
C GLY A 56 -4.27 3.73 -2.24
N ALA A 57 -2.94 3.76 -2.39
CA ALA A 57 -2.27 2.89 -3.35
C ALA A 57 -2.33 1.40 -2.97
N GLU A 58 -2.75 1.05 -1.74
CA GLU A 58 -2.95 -0.33 -1.32
C GLU A 58 -4.03 -1.05 -2.16
N TRP A 59 -5.01 -0.30 -2.68
CA TRP A 59 -6.02 -0.80 -3.60
C TRP A 59 -5.41 -1.27 -4.92
N ASP A 60 -4.30 -0.67 -5.34
CA ASP A 60 -3.64 -0.99 -6.61
C ASP A 60 -2.53 -2.04 -6.42
N VAL A 61 -1.81 -1.97 -5.29
CA VAL A 61 -0.64 -2.81 -5.00
C VAL A 61 -1.03 -4.20 -4.48
N LEU A 62 -2.00 -4.28 -3.56
CA LEU A 62 -2.26 -5.52 -2.83
C LEU A 62 -2.77 -6.68 -3.71
N PRO A 63 -3.69 -6.48 -4.66
CA PRO A 63 -4.11 -7.55 -5.56
C PRO A 63 -2.95 -8.14 -6.37
N CYS A 64 -2.04 -7.30 -6.86
CA CYS A 64 -0.86 -7.75 -7.59
C CYS A 64 0.10 -8.52 -6.67
N MET A 65 0.36 -8.00 -5.46
CA MET A 65 1.19 -8.67 -4.46
C MET A 65 0.63 -10.04 -4.09
N ALA A 66 -0.68 -10.18 -3.93
CA ALA A 66 -1.34 -11.44 -3.60
C ALA A 66 -1.05 -12.56 -4.62
N HIS A 67 -0.84 -12.22 -5.89
CA HIS A 67 -0.50 -13.20 -6.94
C HIS A 67 1.01 -13.35 -7.19
N SER A 68 1.85 -12.53 -6.58
CA SER A 68 3.31 -12.64 -6.67
C SER A 68 3.83 -13.88 -5.94
N SER A 69 4.85 -14.54 -6.48
CA SER A 69 5.57 -15.59 -5.75
C SER A 69 6.38 -15.02 -4.58
N ALA A 70 6.85 -13.77 -4.69
CA ALA A 70 7.61 -13.11 -3.64
C ALA A 70 6.81 -12.84 -2.36
N SER A 71 5.46 -12.87 -2.44
CA SER A 71 4.61 -12.66 -1.26
C SER A 71 4.73 -13.78 -0.23
N SER A 72 5.22 -14.97 -0.63
CA SER A 72 5.48 -16.09 0.28
C SER A 72 6.67 -15.86 1.20
N ASN A 73 7.49 -14.83 0.93
CA ASN A 73 8.56 -14.42 1.83
C ASN A 73 8.08 -13.39 2.87
N VAL A 74 6.79 -13.04 2.93
CA VAL A 74 6.25 -12.07 3.91
C VAL A 74 5.59 -12.81 5.05
N ASP A 75 6.00 -12.54 6.29
CA ASP A 75 5.41 -13.17 7.46
C ASP A 75 4.24 -12.36 8.01
N ALA A 76 4.34 -11.02 7.98
CA ALA A 76 3.29 -10.15 8.49
C ALA A 76 3.09 -8.90 7.62
N LEU A 77 1.83 -8.53 7.40
CA LEU A 77 1.41 -7.32 6.72
C LEU A 77 0.55 -6.47 7.67
N TYR A 78 1.10 -5.34 8.10
CA TYR A 78 0.39 -4.31 8.87
C TYR A 78 -0.06 -3.23 7.88
N MET A 79 -1.34 -3.23 7.53
CA MET A 79 -1.84 -2.36 6.48
C MET A 79 -2.99 -1.49 6.97
N GLU A 80 -2.81 -0.18 6.79
CA GLU A 80 -3.89 0.80 6.88
C GLU A 80 -4.66 0.81 5.56
N VAL A 81 -5.99 0.72 5.64
CA VAL A 81 -6.86 0.71 4.46
C VAL A 81 -7.59 2.02 4.37
N HIS A 82 -7.27 2.79 3.35
CA HIS A 82 -7.90 4.05 3.01
C HIS A 82 -9.18 3.82 2.18
N PRO A 83 -9.99 4.87 1.93
CA PRO A 83 -11.18 4.75 1.10
C PRO A 83 -10.88 4.18 -0.30
N ALA A 84 -11.76 3.29 -0.79
CA ALA A 84 -11.62 2.69 -2.12
C ALA A 84 -11.58 3.71 -3.27
N SER A 85 -12.18 4.89 -3.06
CA SER A 85 -12.13 6.01 -4.00
C SER A 85 -10.74 6.63 -4.16
N TRP A 86 -9.75 6.19 -3.37
CA TRP A 86 -8.37 6.63 -3.48
C TRP A 86 -7.51 5.72 -4.36
N GLY A 87 -7.97 4.51 -4.66
CA GLY A 87 -7.32 3.63 -5.63
C GLY A 87 -7.52 4.10 -7.08
N MET A 88 -6.65 3.64 -7.97
CA MET A 88 -6.62 4.09 -9.37
C MET A 88 -7.14 3.05 -10.37
N ILE A 89 -7.05 1.76 -10.04
CA ILE A 89 -7.35 0.67 -10.99
C ILE A 89 -8.75 0.06 -10.82
N GLY A 90 -9.55 0.59 -9.88
CA GLY A 90 -10.93 0.15 -9.66
C GLY A 90 -11.08 -1.17 -8.88
N THR A 91 -10.07 -1.54 -8.07
CA THR A 91 -10.20 -2.64 -7.12
C THR A 91 -11.40 -2.43 -6.20
N THR A 92 -12.29 -3.41 -6.13
CA THR A 92 -13.47 -3.34 -5.26
C THR A 92 -13.11 -3.79 -3.83
N PRO A 93 -13.90 -3.43 -2.81
CA PRO A 93 -13.73 -3.95 -1.45
C PRO A 93 -13.65 -5.48 -1.38
N GLU A 94 -14.44 -6.17 -2.21
CA GLU A 94 -14.41 -7.63 -2.34
C GLU A 94 -13.09 -8.10 -2.96
N GLY A 95 -12.59 -7.39 -3.98
CA GLY A 95 -11.29 -7.66 -4.60
C GLY A 95 -10.12 -7.50 -3.61
N LEU A 96 -10.12 -6.44 -2.81
CA LEU A 96 -9.11 -6.23 -1.77
C LEU A 96 -9.21 -7.31 -0.68
N THR A 97 -10.43 -7.68 -0.29
CA THR A 97 -10.67 -8.76 0.68
C THR A 97 -10.17 -10.11 0.15
N ALA A 98 -10.44 -10.43 -1.12
CA ALA A 98 -9.94 -11.63 -1.77
C ALA A 98 -8.40 -11.65 -1.83
N ALA A 99 -7.76 -10.52 -2.15
CA ALA A 99 -6.31 -10.39 -2.14
C ALA A 99 -5.71 -10.69 -0.74
N LYS A 100 -6.31 -10.13 0.32
CA LYS A 100 -5.92 -10.45 1.70
C LYS A 100 -6.07 -11.93 2.01
N GLN A 101 -7.16 -12.56 1.58
CA GLN A 101 -7.39 -13.99 1.79
C GLN A 101 -6.33 -14.86 1.09
N VAL A 102 -5.94 -14.50 -0.14
CA VAL A 102 -4.85 -15.20 -0.85
C VAL A 102 -3.52 -15.06 -0.11
N LEU A 103 -3.20 -13.88 0.42
CA LEU A 103 -1.98 -13.66 1.23
C LEU A 103 -2.02 -14.47 2.53
N MET A 104 -3.15 -14.48 3.25
CA MET A 104 -3.32 -15.29 4.46
C MET A 104 -3.18 -16.79 4.16
N ALA A 105 -3.71 -17.26 3.03
CA ALA A 105 -3.55 -18.65 2.60
C ALA A 105 -2.08 -19.01 2.27
N LYS A 106 -1.23 -18.02 1.99
CA LYS A 106 0.22 -18.18 1.83
C LYS A 106 1.01 -18.09 3.14
N GLY A 107 0.34 -17.90 4.27
CA GLY A 107 0.96 -17.81 5.60
C GLY A 107 1.20 -16.38 6.10
N VAL A 108 0.81 -15.35 5.33
CA VAL A 108 0.97 -13.95 5.75
C VAL A 108 -0.02 -13.61 6.85
N GLN A 109 0.47 -13.16 8.00
CA GLN A 109 -0.37 -12.66 9.09
C GLN A 109 -0.84 -11.24 8.76
N ILE A 110 -2.15 -10.98 8.80
CA ILE A 110 -2.72 -9.66 8.51
C ILE A 110 -3.57 -9.23 9.71
N PRO A 111 -2.97 -8.67 10.77
CA PRO A 111 -3.73 -8.16 11.91
C PRO A 111 -4.59 -6.96 11.50
N GLN A 112 -5.66 -6.71 12.28
CA GLN A 112 -6.32 -5.42 12.21
C GLN A 112 -5.31 -4.34 12.62
N TYR A 113 -5.05 -3.40 11.71
CA TYR A 113 -4.05 -2.37 11.88
C TYR A 113 -4.60 -1.02 11.40
N PHE A 114 -4.17 0.02 12.10
CA PHE A 114 -4.39 1.42 11.76
C PHE A 114 -3.19 2.20 12.31
N SER A 115 -2.66 3.14 11.54
CA SER A 115 -1.69 4.12 12.03
C SER A 115 -2.38 5.46 12.18
N GLU A 116 -2.23 6.10 13.34
CA GLU A 116 -2.46 7.54 13.40
C GLU A 116 -1.33 8.19 12.57
N THR A 117 -1.66 8.75 11.41
CA THR A 117 -0.70 9.54 10.61
C THR A 117 -0.19 10.72 11.44
N LEU A 118 1.10 11.03 11.31
CA LEU A 118 1.79 12.16 11.98
C LEU A 118 1.36 13.52 11.42
#